data_AF-A0A175Y3X4-F1
#
_entry.id   AF-A0A175Y3X4-F1
#
_cell.length_a   1.000
_cell.length_b   1.000
_cell.length_c   1.000
_cell.angle_alpha   90.00
_cell.angle_beta   90.00
_cell.angle_gamma   90.00
#
_symmetry.space_group_name_H-M   'P 1'
#
loop_
_entity.id
_entity.type
_entity.pdbx_description
1 polymer ?
#
loop_
_entity_poly.entity_id
_entity_poly.type
_entity_poly.pdbx_seq_one_letter_code
_entity_poly.pdbx_strand_id
1 'polypeptide(L)'
;MALAASGRTRAPRDMPPPLQAVTAVAILRFDLDADGSFSAFGLNAEAGCERDVVALVRRALSDLGEGELVTYNGAHDLNVLRFAFLRCRVFANGGVTSRLGGNAGRHRDLMPEIARDGRWPRLADVAAGLGFAPTSRLQVGPLPDLSGRAKAEVDVALTLLLLMHLEAERRGDPAVLNRGALAFGRYLAGLAMRNPHLSAILDSHLFSAASLERMSFGE
;
A
#
# COMPACT_ATOMS: atom_id res chain seq x y z
N MET A 1 -2.26 -1.70 9.16
CA MET A 1 -2.76 -2.25 7.87
C MET A 1 -2.65 -1.19 6.79
N ALA A 2 -2.05 -1.48 5.63
CA ALA A 2 -2.00 -0.59 4.47
C ALA A 2 -3.02 -0.98 3.39
N LEU A 3 -3.59 0.00 2.68
CA LEU A 3 -4.58 -0.21 1.61
C LEU A 3 -4.26 0.66 0.40
N ALA A 4 -4.43 0.09 -0.80
CA ALA A 4 -4.41 0.81 -2.07
C ALA A 4 -5.52 0.28 -2.98
N ALA A 5 -6.24 1.19 -3.62
CA ALA A 5 -7.28 0.87 -4.59
C ALA A 5 -6.85 1.27 -6.01
N SER A 6 -7.26 0.49 -7.01
CA SER A 6 -7.04 0.80 -8.42
C SER A 6 -8.37 0.77 -9.18
N GLY A 7 -8.60 1.79 -10.00
CA GLY A 7 -9.76 1.89 -10.90
C GLY A 7 -9.37 1.89 -12.38
N ARG A 8 -10.32 1.56 -13.26
CA ARG A 8 -10.12 1.58 -14.72
C ARG A 8 -10.20 2.98 -15.32
N THR A 9 -9.19 3.31 -16.13
CA THR A 9 -9.04 4.50 -17.00
C THR A 9 -9.71 4.35 -18.37
N ARG A 10 -10.89 3.73 -18.48
CA ARG A 10 -11.76 3.98 -19.66
C ARG A 10 -12.58 5.27 -19.51
N ALA A 11 -12.55 5.84 -18.31
CA ALA A 11 -12.95 7.20 -18.03
C ALA A 11 -11.84 8.18 -18.45
N PRO A 12 -12.18 9.38 -18.99
CA PRO A 12 -11.22 10.46 -19.17
C PRO A 12 -10.40 10.72 -17.90
N ARG A 13 -9.14 11.14 -18.05
CA ARG A 13 -8.20 11.40 -16.95
C ARG A 13 -8.76 12.33 -15.86
N ASP A 14 -9.78 13.12 -16.19
CA ASP A 14 -10.40 14.13 -15.32
C ASP A 14 -11.81 13.73 -14.86
N MET A 15 -12.19 12.45 -14.99
CA MET A 15 -13.51 12.03 -14.58
C MET A 15 -13.63 12.08 -13.05
N PRO A 16 -14.68 12.74 -12.52
CA PRO A 16 -14.82 12.92 -11.08
C PRO A 16 -14.92 11.56 -10.36
N PRO A 17 -14.38 11.44 -9.13
CA PRO A 17 -14.34 10.19 -8.36
C PRO A 17 -15.64 9.35 -8.31
N PRO A 18 -16.85 9.95 -8.27
CA PRO A 18 -18.11 9.19 -8.27
C PRO A 18 -18.31 8.27 -9.48
N LEU A 19 -17.66 8.55 -10.60
CA LEU A 19 -17.81 7.81 -11.84
C LEU A 19 -16.69 6.77 -12.08
N GLN A 20 -15.68 6.74 -11.22
CA GLN A 20 -14.58 5.77 -11.32
C GLN A 20 -15.04 4.42 -10.73
N ALA A 21 -14.93 3.35 -11.52
CA ALA A 21 -15.16 1.98 -11.06
C ALA A 21 -13.88 1.42 -10.44
N VAL A 22 -14.01 0.79 -9.28
CA VAL A 22 -12.89 0.09 -8.63
C VAL A 22 -12.76 -1.29 -9.23
N THR A 23 -11.57 -1.57 -9.77
CA THR A 23 -11.29 -2.82 -10.48
C THR A 23 -10.28 -3.69 -9.78
N ALA A 24 -9.53 -3.13 -8.83
CA ALA A 24 -8.66 -3.91 -7.95
C ALA A 24 -8.44 -3.21 -6.62
N VAL A 25 -8.10 -3.99 -5.61
CA VAL A 25 -7.61 -3.51 -4.32
C VAL A 25 -6.51 -4.45 -3.82
N ALA A 26 -5.56 -3.90 -3.08
CA ALA A 26 -4.64 -4.67 -2.28
C ALA A 26 -4.67 -4.17 -0.84
N ILE A 27 -4.49 -5.09 0.10
CA ILE A 27 -4.51 -4.85 1.53
C ILE A 27 -3.35 -5.62 2.14
N LEU A 28 -2.44 -4.88 2.76
CA LEU A 28 -1.27 -5.41 3.44
C LEU A 28 -1.45 -5.26 4.96
N ARG A 29 -1.60 -6.37 5.65
CA ARG A 29 -1.62 -6.47 7.10
C ARG A 29 -0.20 -6.65 7.63
N PHE A 30 0.05 -6.09 8.79
CA PHE A 30 1.32 -6.14 9.51
C PHE A 30 1.06 -5.73 10.96
N ASP A 31 1.91 -6.20 11.84
CA ASP A 31 2.00 -5.74 13.22
C ASP A 31 3.17 -4.74 13.35
N LEU A 32 2.98 -3.72 14.19
CA LEU A 32 4.02 -2.77 14.59
C LEU A 32 4.32 -3.03 16.06
N ASP A 33 5.48 -3.62 16.32
CA ASP A 33 5.93 -4.00 17.65
C ASP A 33 6.40 -2.78 18.45
N ALA A 34 6.48 -2.92 19.79
CA ALA A 34 6.84 -1.82 20.68
C ALA A 34 8.24 -1.23 20.38
N ASP A 35 9.16 -2.08 19.93
CA ASP A 35 10.52 -1.72 19.51
C ASP A 35 10.55 -1.01 18.14
N GLY A 36 9.40 -0.84 17.50
CA GLY A 36 9.25 -0.23 16.18
C GLY A 36 9.43 -1.21 15.03
N SER A 37 9.72 -2.49 15.29
CA SER A 37 9.83 -3.48 14.23
C SER A 37 8.47 -3.81 13.61
N PHE A 38 8.52 -4.22 12.34
CA PHE A 38 7.35 -4.60 11.56
C PHE A 38 7.35 -6.09 11.32
N SER A 39 6.23 -6.75 11.60
CA SER A 39 6.11 -8.21 11.55
C SER A 39 4.72 -8.67 11.08
N ALA A 40 4.48 -9.99 11.11
CA ALA A 40 3.19 -10.62 10.79
C ALA A 40 2.55 -10.19 9.44
N PHE A 41 3.37 -10.09 8.38
CA PHE A 41 2.91 -9.60 7.09
C PHE A 41 1.86 -10.52 6.42
N GLY A 42 0.81 -9.91 5.89
CA GLY A 42 -0.25 -10.61 5.15
C GLY A 42 -0.85 -9.76 4.04
N LEU A 43 -0.65 -10.14 2.78
CA LEU A 43 -1.15 -9.48 1.59
C LEU A 43 -2.38 -10.22 1.06
N ASN A 44 -3.50 -9.50 0.97
CA ASN A 44 -4.69 -9.96 0.25
C ASN A 44 -5.00 -8.95 -0.85
N ALA A 45 -5.31 -9.43 -2.04
CA ALA A 45 -5.70 -8.59 -3.16
C ALA A 45 -6.85 -9.23 -3.93
N GLU A 46 -7.71 -8.40 -4.48
CA GLU A 46 -8.85 -8.80 -5.31
C GLU A 46 -8.89 -7.92 -6.56
N ALA A 47 -9.32 -8.50 -7.69
CA ALA A 47 -9.50 -7.77 -8.93
C ALA A 47 -10.63 -8.35 -9.80
N GLY A 48 -11.22 -7.49 -10.62
CA GLY A 48 -12.32 -7.85 -11.51
C GLY A 48 -13.63 -7.25 -11.03
N CYS A 49 -14.48 -8.05 -10.40
CA CYS A 49 -15.82 -7.62 -9.99
C CYS A 49 -15.75 -6.60 -8.84
N GLU A 50 -16.35 -5.42 -9.04
CA GLU A 50 -16.38 -4.36 -8.02
C GLU A 50 -17.01 -4.82 -6.70
N ARG A 51 -18.00 -5.73 -6.75
CA ARG A 51 -18.63 -6.29 -5.55
C ARG A 51 -17.67 -7.14 -4.73
N ASP A 52 -16.82 -7.93 -5.37
CA ASP A 52 -15.86 -8.80 -4.70
C ASP A 52 -14.73 -7.96 -4.08
N VAL A 53 -14.28 -6.93 -4.81
CA VAL A 53 -13.34 -5.93 -4.29
C VAL A 53 -13.91 -5.24 -3.04
N VAL A 54 -15.15 -4.75 -3.11
CA VAL A 54 -15.85 -4.12 -1.98
C VAL A 54 -16.03 -5.10 -0.82
N ALA A 55 -16.32 -6.38 -1.09
CA ALA A 55 -16.46 -7.40 -0.06
C ALA A 55 -15.14 -7.67 0.68
N LEU A 56 -14.01 -7.73 -0.05
CA LEU A 56 -12.67 -7.84 0.56
C LEU A 56 -12.37 -6.65 1.45
N VAL A 57 -12.57 -5.42 0.96
CA VAL A 57 -12.34 -4.19 1.73
C VAL A 57 -13.20 -4.14 3.00
N ARG A 58 -14.49 -4.45 2.87
CA ARG A 58 -15.42 -4.46 4.01
C ARG A 58 -14.95 -5.42 5.09
N ARG A 59 -14.61 -6.66 4.72
CA ARG A 59 -14.11 -7.65 5.67
C ARG A 59 -12.82 -7.16 6.32
N ALA A 60 -11.87 -6.68 5.52
CA ALA A 60 -10.59 -6.24 6.05
C ALA A 60 -10.68 -5.06 7.01
N LEU A 61 -11.53 -4.07 6.71
CA LEU A 61 -11.76 -2.92 7.59
C LEU A 61 -12.55 -3.29 8.85
N SER A 62 -13.41 -4.31 8.78
CA SER A 62 -14.11 -4.84 9.96
C SER A 62 -13.15 -5.61 10.86
N ASP A 63 -12.28 -6.44 10.28
CA ASP A 63 -11.24 -7.20 10.99
C ASP A 63 -10.16 -6.30 11.62
N LEU A 64 -10.03 -5.04 11.17
CA LEU A 64 -9.00 -4.12 11.67
C LEU A 64 -9.18 -3.79 13.16
N GLY A 65 -10.41 -3.79 13.67
CA GLY A 65 -10.72 -3.39 15.05
C GLY A 65 -10.14 -2.01 15.40
N GLU A 66 -9.37 -1.95 16.49
CA GLU A 66 -8.68 -0.74 16.99
C GLU A 66 -7.36 -0.42 16.24
N GLY A 67 -7.02 -1.21 15.21
CA GLY A 67 -5.81 -1.00 14.42
C GLY A 67 -5.85 0.26 13.55
N GLU A 68 -4.68 0.61 13.00
CA GLU A 68 -4.53 1.77 12.11
C GLU A 68 -4.61 1.36 10.63
N LEU A 69 -5.42 2.12 9.88
CA LEU A 69 -5.41 2.12 8.42
C LEU A 69 -4.35 3.11 7.93
N VAL A 70 -3.43 2.64 7.11
CA VAL A 70 -2.39 3.45 6.47
C VAL A 70 -2.66 3.47 4.96
N THR A 71 -2.54 4.63 4.34
CA THR A 71 -2.72 4.80 2.89
C THR A 71 -1.73 5.82 2.36
N TYR A 72 -1.49 5.80 1.05
CA TYR A 72 -0.88 6.92 0.35
C TYR A 72 -1.93 7.60 -0.52
N ASN A 73 -2.26 8.86 -0.26
CA ASN A 73 -3.39 9.56 -0.89
C ASN A 73 -4.74 8.89 -0.57
N GLY A 74 -4.94 8.55 0.70
CA GLY A 74 -6.13 7.87 1.21
C GLY A 74 -7.42 8.65 0.95
N ALA A 75 -7.36 9.98 0.90
CA ALA A 75 -8.50 10.80 0.51
C ALA A 75 -9.07 10.39 -0.86
N HIS A 76 -8.21 10.08 -1.83
CA HIS A 76 -8.65 9.60 -3.14
C HIS A 76 -9.23 8.18 -3.03
N ASP A 77 -8.47 7.23 -2.50
CA ASP A 77 -8.83 5.82 -2.44
C ASP A 77 -10.12 5.57 -1.65
N LEU A 78 -10.26 6.22 -0.49
CA LEU A 78 -11.43 6.07 0.36
C LEU A 78 -12.68 6.70 -0.26
N ASN A 79 -12.55 7.82 -0.99
CA ASN A 79 -13.68 8.40 -1.71
C ASN A 79 -14.14 7.49 -2.86
N VAL A 80 -13.20 6.97 -3.64
CA VAL A 80 -13.48 6.02 -4.71
C VAL A 80 -14.16 4.76 -4.16
N LEU A 81 -13.64 4.21 -3.05
CA LEU A 81 -14.26 3.08 -2.35
C LEU A 81 -15.65 3.42 -1.84
N ARG A 82 -15.86 4.59 -1.21
CA ARG A 82 -17.18 5.04 -0.73
C ARG A 82 -18.23 4.96 -1.85
N PHE A 83 -17.90 5.43 -3.06
CA PHE A 83 -18.82 5.34 -4.19
C PHE A 83 -19.01 3.91 -4.68
N ALA A 84 -17.98 3.07 -4.67
CA ALA A 84 -18.10 1.64 -4.98
C ALA A 84 -19.06 0.93 -4.00
N PHE A 85 -18.95 1.20 -2.70
CA PHE A 85 -19.88 0.70 -1.68
C PHE A 85 -21.33 1.10 -1.99
N LEU A 86 -21.57 2.37 -2.36
CA LEU A 86 -22.90 2.86 -2.74
C LEU A 86 -23.44 2.18 -4.00
N ARG A 87 -22.63 2.05 -5.05
CA ARG A 87 -23.02 1.35 -6.30
C ARG A 87 -23.33 -0.12 -6.07
N CYS A 88 -22.57 -0.78 -5.20
CA CYS A 88 -22.78 -2.17 -4.82
C CYS A 88 -23.91 -2.37 -3.81
N ARG A 89 -24.57 -1.30 -3.34
CA ARG A 89 -25.63 -1.32 -2.31
C ARG A 89 -25.17 -1.96 -1.00
N VAL A 90 -23.91 -1.73 -0.62
CA VAL A 90 -23.32 -2.20 0.63
C VAL A 90 -23.27 -1.04 1.63
N PHE A 91 -24.20 -1.04 2.59
CA PHE A 91 -24.35 0.07 3.53
C PHE A 91 -23.41 -0.01 4.74
N ALA A 92 -23.04 -1.22 5.17
CA ALA A 92 -22.01 -1.44 6.18
C ALA A 92 -20.62 -1.38 5.52
N ASN A 93 -20.08 -0.17 5.37
CA ASN A 93 -18.83 0.05 4.62
C ASN A 93 -17.54 -0.17 5.43
N GLY A 94 -17.62 -0.85 6.58
CA GLY A 94 -16.45 -1.09 7.44
C GLY A 94 -15.82 0.18 8.02
N GLY A 95 -16.51 1.32 7.99
CA GLY A 95 -15.97 2.59 8.47
C GLY A 95 -15.10 3.33 7.46
N VAL A 96 -15.34 3.16 6.15
CA VAL A 96 -14.72 4.02 5.12
C VAL A 96 -15.12 5.49 5.34
N THR A 97 -16.39 5.76 5.64
CA THR A 97 -16.89 7.13 5.82
C THR A 97 -16.36 7.79 7.10
N SER A 98 -16.25 7.04 8.20
CA SER A 98 -15.69 7.55 9.45
C SER A 98 -14.23 7.95 9.27
N ARG A 99 -13.44 7.13 8.57
CA ARG A 99 -12.03 7.41 8.27
C ARG A 99 -11.83 8.59 7.31
N LEU A 100 -12.75 8.84 6.37
CA LEU A 100 -12.75 10.06 5.54
C LEU A 100 -13.02 11.34 6.36
N GLY A 101 -13.85 11.24 7.40
CA GLY A 101 -14.31 12.40 8.18
C GLY A 101 -13.45 12.74 9.39
N GLY A 102 -12.30 12.08 9.58
CA GLY A 102 -11.41 12.28 10.73
C GLY A 102 -11.99 11.84 12.08
N ASN A 103 -13.18 11.23 12.10
CA ASN A 103 -13.87 10.82 13.32
C ASN A 103 -14.01 9.30 13.40
N ALA A 104 -13.59 8.72 14.53
CA ALA A 104 -13.80 7.33 14.97
C ALA A 104 -12.95 6.21 14.32
N GLY A 105 -11.91 6.50 13.54
CA GLY A 105 -10.97 5.46 13.10
C GLY A 105 -9.55 6.01 12.93
N ARG A 106 -8.54 5.28 13.42
CA ARG A 106 -7.14 5.61 13.18
C ARG A 106 -6.85 5.44 11.69
N HIS A 107 -6.78 6.55 10.98
CA HIS A 107 -6.38 6.62 9.58
C HIS A 107 -5.18 7.55 9.47
N ARG A 108 -4.09 7.03 8.91
CA ARG A 108 -2.86 7.75 8.63
C ARG A 108 -2.65 7.81 7.12
N ASP A 109 -2.81 9.00 6.56
CA ASP A 109 -2.47 9.27 5.16
C ASP A 109 -1.04 9.80 5.08
N LEU A 110 -0.15 9.04 4.43
CA LEU A 110 1.27 9.38 4.36
C LEU A 110 1.55 10.50 3.36
N MET A 111 0.68 10.74 2.38
CA MET A 111 0.95 11.72 1.33
C MET A 111 1.04 13.16 1.88
N PRO A 112 0.15 13.63 2.78
CA PRO A 112 0.33 14.92 3.46
C PRO A 112 1.60 15.03 4.31
N GLU A 113 2.07 13.94 4.94
CA GLU A 113 3.26 13.97 5.83
C GLU A 113 4.55 14.29 5.07
N ILE A 114 4.63 13.92 3.79
CA ILE A 114 5.80 14.13 2.94
C ILE A 114 5.63 15.28 1.94
N ALA A 115 4.43 15.85 1.84
CA ALA A 115 4.16 16.95 0.93
C ALA A 115 4.96 18.19 1.36
N ARG A 116 5.61 18.86 0.41
CA ARG A 116 6.33 20.12 0.63
C ARG A 116 5.84 21.16 -0.37
N ASP A 117 5.68 22.40 0.10
CA ASP A 117 5.34 23.57 -0.73
C ASP A 117 4.12 23.38 -1.65
N GLY A 118 3.10 22.66 -1.16
CA GLY A 118 1.89 22.36 -1.92
C GLY A 118 2.08 21.38 -3.09
N ARG A 119 3.26 20.75 -3.21
CA ARG A 119 3.52 19.68 -4.19
C ARG A 119 3.24 18.32 -3.56
N TRP A 120 2.45 17.53 -4.28
CA TRP A 120 2.07 16.18 -3.92
C TRP A 120 2.86 15.21 -4.79
N PRO A 121 3.97 14.63 -4.29
CA PRO A 121 4.77 13.72 -5.09
C PRO A 121 3.97 12.43 -5.38
N ARG A 122 4.30 11.73 -6.47
CA ARG A 122 3.71 10.40 -6.69
C ARG A 122 4.43 9.40 -5.81
N LEU A 123 3.71 8.38 -5.33
CA LEU A 123 4.31 7.32 -4.51
C LEU A 123 5.54 6.70 -5.17
N ALA A 124 5.49 6.47 -6.48
CA ALA A 124 6.62 5.95 -7.25
C ALA A 124 7.86 6.87 -7.22
N ASP A 125 7.66 8.20 -7.25
CA ASP A 125 8.76 9.17 -7.22
C ASP A 125 9.38 9.24 -5.82
N VAL A 126 8.55 9.18 -4.78
CA VAL A 126 8.99 9.13 -3.37
C VAL A 126 9.77 7.85 -3.11
N ALA A 127 9.20 6.72 -3.51
CA ALA A 127 9.85 5.42 -3.43
C ALA A 127 11.19 5.43 -4.16
N ALA A 128 11.26 5.99 -5.37
CA ALA A 128 12.51 6.13 -6.11
C ALA A 128 13.53 7.03 -5.41
N GLY A 129 13.10 8.15 -4.82
CA GLY A 129 13.96 9.04 -4.03
C GLY A 129 14.53 8.37 -2.78
N LEU A 130 13.77 7.47 -2.17
CA LEU A 130 14.22 6.59 -1.07
C LEU A 130 14.96 5.35 -1.58
N GLY A 131 15.15 5.23 -2.90
CA GLY A 131 15.81 4.14 -3.62
C GLY A 131 15.03 2.82 -3.69
N PHE A 132 13.78 2.78 -3.26
CA PHE A 132 12.87 1.62 -3.38
C PHE A 132 12.39 1.37 -4.82
N ALA A 133 12.96 2.06 -5.82
CA ALA A 133 12.54 1.91 -7.20
C ALA A 133 12.92 0.53 -7.76
N PRO A 134 11.99 -0.16 -8.44
CA PRO A 134 12.35 -1.29 -9.27
C PRO A 134 13.31 -0.82 -10.37
N THR A 135 14.50 -1.44 -10.44
CA THR A 135 15.52 -1.13 -11.45
C THR A 135 15.07 -1.54 -12.85
N SER A 136 14.17 -2.51 -12.93
CA SER A 136 13.47 -2.90 -14.16
C SER A 136 12.17 -2.09 -14.29
N ARG A 137 11.95 -1.47 -15.45
CA ARG A 137 10.60 -1.02 -15.84
C ARG A 137 9.71 -2.24 -15.65
N LEU A 138 8.73 -2.19 -14.74
CA LEU A 138 7.72 -3.23 -14.59
C LEU A 138 7.17 -3.53 -16.00
N GLN A 139 7.65 -4.62 -16.61
CA GLN A 139 7.09 -5.16 -17.84
C GLN A 139 5.78 -5.80 -17.44
N VAL A 140 4.79 -4.96 -17.15
CA VAL A 140 3.39 -5.37 -17.17
C VAL A 140 3.12 -5.59 -18.65
N GLY A 141 3.40 -6.81 -19.12
CA GLY A 141 3.02 -7.26 -20.46
C GLY A 141 1.53 -7.05 -20.68
N PRO A 142 1.04 -7.22 -21.92
CA PRO A 142 -0.35 -6.94 -22.27
C PRO A 142 -1.27 -8.03 -21.70
N LEU A 143 -1.53 -7.99 -20.40
CA LEU A 143 -2.58 -8.75 -19.73
C LEU A 143 -3.56 -7.73 -19.14
N PRO A 144 -4.68 -7.44 -19.82
CA PRO A 144 -5.52 -6.27 -19.56
C PRO A 144 -6.21 -6.24 -18.18
N ASP A 145 -6.25 -7.35 -17.42
CA ASP A 145 -6.89 -7.44 -16.10
C ASP A 145 -5.92 -7.66 -14.92
N LEU A 146 -4.65 -8.01 -15.18
CA LEU A 146 -3.63 -8.17 -14.13
C LEU A 146 -2.94 -6.85 -13.76
N SER A 147 -3.04 -5.81 -14.59
CA SER A 147 -2.35 -4.52 -14.38
C SER A 147 -2.84 -3.78 -13.13
N GLY A 148 -4.15 -3.79 -12.86
CA GLY A 148 -4.74 -3.12 -11.70
C GLY A 148 -4.37 -3.80 -10.38
N ARG A 149 -4.43 -5.13 -10.34
CA ARG A 149 -4.04 -5.92 -9.17
C ARG A 149 -2.56 -5.77 -8.87
N ALA A 150 -1.70 -6.02 -9.87
CA ALA A 150 -0.26 -5.92 -9.71
C ALA A 150 0.15 -4.52 -9.24
N LYS A 151 -0.46 -3.48 -9.83
CA LYS A 151 -0.26 -2.11 -9.37
C LYS A 151 -0.66 -1.91 -7.92
N ALA A 152 -1.87 -2.32 -7.52
CA ALA A 152 -2.34 -2.15 -6.15
C ALA A 152 -1.43 -2.86 -5.14
N GLU A 153 -1.00 -4.10 -5.45
CA GLU A 153 -0.07 -4.87 -4.62
C GLU A 153 1.29 -4.17 -4.47
N VAL A 154 1.83 -3.59 -5.56
CA VAL A 154 3.05 -2.79 -5.50
C VAL A 154 2.84 -1.52 -4.67
N ASP A 155 1.74 -0.80 -4.89
CA ASP A 155 1.46 0.46 -4.18
C ASP A 155 1.33 0.24 -2.67
N VAL A 156 0.67 -0.83 -2.18
CA VAL A 156 0.63 -1.11 -0.73
C VAL A 156 1.99 -1.50 -0.16
N ALA A 157 2.81 -2.21 -0.93
CA ALA A 157 4.15 -2.57 -0.49
C ALA A 157 5.07 -1.35 -0.40
N LEU A 158 5.01 -0.44 -1.39
CA LEU A 158 5.73 0.84 -1.35
C LEU A 158 5.22 1.75 -0.23
N THR A 159 3.90 1.75 0.03
CA THR A 159 3.30 2.49 1.14
C THR A 159 3.84 1.99 2.48
N LEU A 160 3.99 0.68 2.67
CA LEU A 160 4.59 0.13 3.89
C LEU A 160 6.08 0.47 4.02
N LEU A 161 6.86 0.40 2.94
CA LEU A 161 8.27 0.80 2.97
C LEU A 161 8.45 2.28 3.34
N LEU A 162 7.59 3.15 2.81
CA LEU A 162 7.55 4.55 3.20
C LEU A 162 7.18 4.70 4.68
N LEU A 163 6.17 3.97 5.17
CA LEU A 163 5.81 3.98 6.60
C LEU A 163 6.99 3.57 7.49
N MET A 164 7.71 2.49 7.13
CA MET A 164 8.90 2.05 7.88
C MET A 164 9.97 3.14 7.92
N HIS A 165 10.19 3.84 6.81
CA HIS A 165 11.14 4.94 6.75
C HIS A 165 10.73 6.10 7.67
N LEU A 166 9.47 6.52 7.62
CA LEU A 166 8.95 7.58 8.48
C LEU A 166 8.99 7.20 9.97
N GLU A 167 8.74 5.93 10.31
CA GLU A 167 8.88 5.45 11.70
C GLU A 167 10.32 5.43 12.17
N ALA A 168 11.28 5.04 11.32
CA ALA A 168 12.70 5.10 11.63
C ALA A 168 13.17 6.55 11.82
N GLU A 169 12.75 7.46 10.95
CA GLU A 169 13.03 8.90 11.06
C GLU A 169 12.47 9.48 12.36
N ARG A 170 11.18 9.22 12.66
CA ARG A 170 10.50 9.70 13.87
C ARG A 170 11.19 9.25 15.16
N ARG A 171 11.78 8.05 15.15
CA ARG A 171 12.50 7.47 16.30
C ARG A 171 13.98 7.85 16.33
N GLY A 172 14.53 8.38 15.24
CA GLY A 172 15.96 8.59 15.07
C GLY A 172 16.76 7.27 15.06
N ASP A 173 16.14 6.15 14.67
CA ASP A 173 16.75 4.82 14.70
C ASP A 173 16.64 4.13 13.32
N PRO A 174 17.72 4.10 12.52
CA PRO A 174 17.72 3.42 11.23
C PRO A 174 17.60 1.89 11.35
N ALA A 175 17.90 1.31 12.52
CA ALA A 175 17.80 -0.13 12.73
C ALA A 175 16.34 -0.61 12.67
N VAL A 176 15.37 0.25 12.98
CA VAL A 176 13.93 -0.01 12.79
C VAL A 176 13.61 -0.31 11.32
N LEU A 177 14.08 0.54 10.41
CA LEU A 177 13.90 0.33 8.96
C LEU A 177 14.60 -0.95 8.51
N ASN A 178 15.83 -1.19 8.96
CA ASN A 178 16.62 -2.36 8.54
C ASN A 178 15.96 -3.68 8.95
N ARG A 179 15.51 -3.80 10.20
CA ARG A 179 14.81 -5.01 10.70
C ARG A 179 13.50 -5.24 9.96
N GLY A 180 12.68 -4.19 9.84
CA GLY A 180 11.39 -4.24 9.14
C GLY A 180 11.54 -4.58 7.66
N ALA A 181 12.49 -3.93 6.98
CA ALA A 181 12.81 -4.19 5.59
C ALA A 181 13.25 -5.64 5.39
N LEU A 182 14.21 -6.14 6.17
CA LEU A 182 14.68 -7.53 6.03
C LEU A 182 13.52 -8.54 6.17
N ALA A 183 12.68 -8.39 7.19
CA ALA A 183 11.54 -9.26 7.40
C ALA A 183 10.52 -9.16 6.24
N PHE A 184 10.25 -7.94 5.76
CA PHE A 184 9.35 -7.70 4.65
C PHE A 184 9.89 -8.21 3.30
N GLY A 185 11.20 -8.09 3.07
CA GLY A 185 11.86 -8.63 1.88
C GLY A 185 11.77 -10.15 1.82
N ARG A 186 11.98 -10.85 2.94
CA ARG A 186 11.76 -12.30 3.02
C ARG A 186 10.31 -12.67 2.72
N TYR A 187 9.37 -11.91 3.26
CA TYR A 187 7.95 -12.09 2.98
C TYR A 187 7.62 -11.92 1.49
N LEU A 188 8.07 -10.83 0.87
CA LEU A 188 7.87 -10.57 -0.56
C LEU A 188 8.55 -11.63 -1.44
N ALA A 189 9.73 -12.12 -1.08
CA ALA A 189 10.41 -13.20 -1.80
C ALA A 189 9.57 -14.49 -1.82
N GLY A 190 8.92 -14.84 -0.71
CA GLY A 190 7.98 -15.96 -0.65
C GLY A 190 6.77 -15.77 -1.56
N LEU A 191 6.28 -14.53 -1.72
CA LEU A 191 5.16 -14.22 -2.60
C LEU A 191 5.54 -14.13 -4.08
N ALA A 192 6.77 -13.72 -4.39
CA ALA A 192 7.24 -13.45 -5.75
C ALA A 192 7.12 -14.68 -6.68
N MET A 193 7.22 -15.89 -6.11
CA MET A 193 7.00 -17.15 -6.85
C MET A 193 5.61 -17.25 -7.49
N ARG A 194 4.60 -16.64 -6.87
CA ARG A 194 3.20 -16.63 -7.35
C ARG A 194 2.81 -15.29 -7.96
N ASN A 195 3.49 -14.22 -7.58
CA ASN A 195 3.24 -12.85 -7.99
C ASN A 195 4.54 -12.20 -8.49
N PRO A 196 5.01 -12.50 -9.71
CA PRO A 196 6.34 -12.12 -10.16
C PRO A 196 6.61 -10.62 -10.15
N HIS A 197 5.60 -9.76 -10.32
CA HIS A 197 5.76 -8.30 -10.25
C HIS A 197 6.27 -7.79 -8.90
N LEU A 198 6.11 -8.57 -7.82
CA LEU A 198 6.66 -8.23 -6.50
C LEU A 198 8.18 -8.39 -6.45
N SER A 199 8.79 -9.16 -7.36
CA SER A 199 10.25 -9.27 -7.44
C SER A 199 10.90 -7.92 -7.77
N ALA A 200 10.21 -7.06 -8.52
CA ALA A 200 10.70 -5.75 -8.89
C ALA A 200 11.02 -4.87 -7.65
N ILE A 201 10.28 -5.06 -6.55
CA ILE A 201 10.54 -4.36 -5.28
C ILE A 201 11.83 -4.88 -4.62
N LEU A 202 12.09 -6.18 -4.74
CA LEU A 202 13.30 -6.84 -4.22
C LEU A 202 14.57 -6.45 -4.99
N ASP A 203 14.43 -5.98 -6.24
CA ASP A 203 15.55 -5.47 -7.03
C ASP A 203 16.04 -4.08 -6.57
N SER A 204 15.41 -3.50 -5.54
CA SER A 204 15.81 -2.21 -5.00
C SER A 204 17.09 -2.31 -4.15
N HIS A 205 17.85 -1.21 -4.10
CA HIS A 205 19.12 -1.16 -3.35
C HIS A 205 18.98 -1.57 -1.87
N LEU A 206 17.80 -1.37 -1.27
CA LEU A 206 17.50 -1.72 0.12
C LEU A 206 17.67 -3.23 0.38
N PHE A 207 17.35 -4.07 -0.60
CA PHE A 207 17.43 -5.52 -0.52
C PHE A 207 18.64 -6.11 -1.22
N SER A 208 19.57 -5.28 -1.72
CA SER A 208 20.81 -5.78 -2.29
C SER A 208 21.61 -6.56 -1.25
N ALA A 209 22.34 -7.60 -1.68
CA ALA A 209 23.16 -8.42 -0.77
C ALA A 209 24.10 -7.55 0.10
N ALA A 210 24.69 -6.51 -0.48
CA ALA A 210 25.55 -5.57 0.24
C ALA A 210 24.81 -4.72 1.29
N SER A 211 23.53 -4.43 1.07
CA SER A 211 22.67 -3.76 2.07
C SER A 211 22.24 -4.74 3.16
N LEU A 212 21.86 -5.97 2.78
CA LEU A 212 21.45 -7.01 3.73
C LEU A 212 22.61 -7.47 4.62
N GLU A 213 23.84 -7.53 4.09
CA GLU A 213 25.06 -7.80 4.87
C GLU A 213 25.32 -6.67 5.87
N ARG A 214 25.26 -5.41 5.44
CA ARG A 214 25.37 -4.26 6.37
C ARG A 214 24.29 -4.24 7.44
N MET A 215 23.09 -4.71 7.13
CA MET A 215 21.98 -4.85 8.09
C MET A 215 22.17 -6.04 9.05
N SER A 216 22.84 -7.11 8.61
CA SER A 216 23.06 -8.32 9.41
C SER A 216 24.28 -8.21 10.34
N PHE A 217 25.22 -7.32 10.02
CA PHE A 217 26.47 -7.10 10.78
C PHE A 217 26.52 -5.73 11.46
N GLY A 218 25.38 -5.05 11.63
CA GLY A 218 25.31 -3.78 12.36
C GLY A 218 25.55 -3.96 13.85
N GLU A 219 26.81 -3.76 14.26
CA GLU A 219 27.24 -3.20 15.55
C GLU A 219 26.62 -1.81 15.80
#